data_AF-A0A1X4IMD9-F1
#
_entry.id   AF-A0A1X4IMD9-F1
#
_cell.length_a   1.000
_cell.length_b   1.000
_cell.length_c   1.000
_cell.angle_alpha   90.00
_cell.angle_beta   90.00
_cell.angle_gamma   90.00
#
_symmetry.space_group_name_H-M   'P 1'
#
loop_
_entity.id
_entity.type
_entity.pdbx_description
1 polymer ?
#
loop_
_entity_poly.entity_id
_entity_poly.type
_entity_poly.pdbx_seq_one_letter_code
_entity_poly.pdbx_strand_id
1 'polypeptide(L)'
;GVALKQSNGWTVGGLANHLWSISDEDKYGEMSASFVQPFVSFTTPKATSFTLNTESTYNWETEEWSVPINALVSQIVKVNKMPVQFGLGARYWVDTPEGGPDGWGARFQMTLLFPK
;
A
#
# COMPACT_ATOMS: atom_id res chain seq x y z
N GLY A 1 4.04 -14.08 -1.76
CA GLY A 1 5.40 -13.74 -2.18
C GLY A 1 5.49 -12.30 -2.68
N VAL A 2 6.71 -11.75 -2.70
CA VAL A 2 7.01 -10.41 -3.24
C VAL A 2 8.08 -10.53 -4.32
N ALA A 3 7.94 -9.76 -5.39
CA ALA A 3 8.95 -9.62 -6.42
C ALA A 3 9.07 -8.14 -6.82
N LEU A 4 10.29 -7.64 -6.98
CA LEU A 4 10.52 -6.26 -7.40
C LEU A 4 11.83 -6.11 -8.18
N LYS A 5 11.91 -5.03 -8.96
CA LYS A 5 13.10 -4.61 -9.67
C LYS A 5 13.35 -3.13 -9.44
N GLN A 6 14.61 -2.78 -9.20
CA GLN A 6 15.06 -1.39 -9.03
C GLN A 6 16.11 -1.04 -10.07
N SER A 7 15.92 0.09 -10.76
CA SER A 7 16.90 0.59 -11.74
C SER A 7 16.66 2.07 -12.05
N ASN A 8 17.72 2.87 -12.10
CA ASN A 8 17.67 4.28 -12.53
C ASN A 8 16.58 5.11 -11.84
N GLY A 9 16.44 4.95 -10.52
CA GLY A 9 15.42 5.64 -9.71
C GLY A 9 14.03 4.99 -9.72
N TRP A 10 13.76 4.05 -10.64
CA TRP A 10 12.52 3.28 -10.66
C TRP A 10 12.58 2.08 -9.71
N THR A 11 11.46 1.80 -9.06
CA THR A 11 11.16 0.57 -8.33
C THR A 11 9.81 0.09 -8.83
N VAL A 12 9.75 -1.12 -9.40
CA VAL A 12 8.51 -1.73 -9.89
C VAL A 12 8.41 -3.12 -9.29
N GLY A 13 7.25 -3.47 -8.76
CA GLY A 13 7.07 -4.78 -8.16
C GLY A 13 5.63 -5.11 -7.83
N GLY A 14 5.47 -6.26 -7.21
CA GLY A 14 4.20 -6.74 -6.73
C GLY A 14 4.36 -7.66 -5.54
N LEU A 15 3.39 -7.61 -4.63
CA LEU A 15 3.21 -8.58 -3.57
C LEU A 15 1.89 -9.30 -3.80
N ALA A 16 1.87 -10.62 -3.67
CA ALA A 16 0.66 -11.41 -3.71
C ALA A 16 0.68 -12.45 -2.60
N ASN A 17 -0.44 -12.66 -1.92
CA ASN A 17 -0.60 -13.78 -0.99
C ASN A 17 -2.05 -14.25 -0.99
N HIS A 18 -2.27 -15.42 -0.42
CA HIS A 18 -3.59 -15.98 -0.23
C HIS A 18 -3.62 -16.60 1.16
N LEU A 19 -4.68 -16.32 1.91
CA LEU A 19 -4.88 -16.76 3.28
C LEU A 19 -6.15 -17.60 3.34
N TRP A 20 -6.09 -18.74 4.02
CA TRP A 20 -7.24 -19.59 4.30
C TRP A 20 -7.24 -20.08 5.76
N SER A 21 -8.41 -20.32 6.33
CA SER A 21 -8.58 -21.07 7.57
C SER A 21 -8.42 -22.57 7.34
N ILE A 22 -7.93 -23.28 8.35
CA ILE A 22 -7.78 -24.75 8.33
C ILE A 22 -8.92 -25.43 9.09
N SER A 23 -9.62 -24.70 9.97
CA SER A 23 -10.71 -25.21 10.80
C SER A 23 -12.06 -24.64 10.34
N ASP A 24 -13.04 -25.51 10.14
CA ASP A 24 -14.47 -25.17 9.98
C ASP A 24 -15.11 -24.88 11.35
N GLU A 25 -14.51 -23.99 12.15
CA GLU A 25 -15.13 -23.57 13.41
C GLU A 25 -16.06 -22.37 13.18
N ASP A 26 -17.36 -22.67 13.13
CA ASP A 26 -18.50 -21.73 13.00
C ASP A 26 -18.44 -20.51 13.95
N LYS A 27 -17.66 -20.59 15.04
CA LYS A 27 -17.61 -19.57 16.08
C LYS A 27 -16.84 -18.31 15.69
N TYR A 28 -15.87 -18.41 14.77
CA TYR A 28 -15.04 -17.28 14.32
C TYR A 28 -15.12 -17.00 12.82
N GLY A 29 -15.89 -17.81 12.08
CA GLY A 29 -16.07 -17.70 10.64
C GLY A 29 -14.93 -18.36 9.85
N GLU A 30 -15.27 -18.95 8.72
CA GLU A 30 -14.30 -19.32 7.69
C GLU A 30 -13.65 -18.05 7.13
N MET A 31 -12.38 -18.14 6.75
CA MET A 31 -11.67 -17.02 6.12
C MET A 31 -10.93 -17.54 4.91
N SER A 32 -11.24 -16.98 3.74
CA SER A 32 -10.50 -17.23 2.50
C SER A 32 -10.35 -15.91 1.75
N ALA A 33 -9.11 -15.45 1.57
CA ALA A 33 -8.86 -14.14 0.97
C ALA A 33 -7.60 -14.12 0.10
N SER A 34 -7.71 -13.52 -1.08
CA SER A 34 -6.58 -13.24 -1.97
C SER A 34 -6.17 -11.77 -1.86
N PHE A 35 -4.88 -11.50 -1.63
CA PHE A 35 -4.31 -10.15 -1.61
C PHE A 35 -3.30 -9.95 -2.74
N VAL A 36 -3.40 -8.82 -3.43
CA VAL A 36 -2.50 -8.44 -4.53
C VAL A 36 -2.19 -6.93 -4.45
N GLN A 37 -0.90 -6.61 -4.46
CA GLN A 37 -0.39 -5.25 -4.34
C GLN A 37 0.71 -4.97 -5.37
N PRO A 38 0.37 -4.63 -6.63
CA PRO A 38 1.33 -4.07 -7.56
C PRO A 38 1.66 -2.63 -7.14
N PHE A 39 2.91 -2.26 -7.35
CA PHE A 39 3.40 -0.92 -7.03
C PHE A 39 4.47 -0.47 -8.03
N VAL A 40 4.50 0.84 -8.24
CA VAL A 40 5.58 1.54 -8.93
C VAL A 40 5.97 2.77 -8.14
N SER A 41 7.27 3.02 -8.06
CA SER A 41 7.82 4.23 -7.47
C SER A 41 8.96 4.77 -8.32
N PHE A 42 9.03 6.09 -8.49
CA PHE A 42 10.15 6.78 -9.10
C PHE A 42 10.74 7.78 -8.12
N THR A 43 12.04 7.66 -7.85
CA THR A 43 12.77 8.56 -6.96
C THR A 43 13.79 9.39 -7.74
N THR A 44 13.68 10.71 -7.63
CA THR A 44 14.61 11.64 -8.26
C THR A 44 15.94 11.69 -7.50
N PRO A 45 17.04 12.16 -8.14
CA PRO A 45 18.30 12.42 -7.44
C PRO A 45 18.19 13.43 -6.29
N LYS A 46 17.11 14.25 -6.27
CA LYS A 46 16.80 15.21 -5.19
C LYS A 46 15.99 14.58 -4.05
N ALA A 47 15.87 13.25 -4.00
CA ALA A 47 15.15 12.49 -2.98
C ALA A 47 13.64 12.80 -2.89
N THR A 48 13.04 13.16 -4.03
CA THR A 48 11.58 13.18 -4.21
C THR A 48 11.14 11.85 -4.78
N SER A 49 10.20 11.17 -4.12
CA SER A 49 9.64 9.90 -4.60
C SER A 49 8.16 10.07 -4.95
N PHE A 50 7.79 9.58 -6.13
CA PHE A 50 6.42 9.48 -6.60
C PHE A 50 6.04 8.00 -6.61
N THR A 51 4.95 7.63 -5.94
CA THR A 51 4.54 6.25 -5.78
C THR A 51 3.08 6.08 -6.17
N LEU A 52 2.79 5.02 -6.91
CA LEU A 52 1.45 4.55 -7.22
C LEU A 52 1.36 3.06 -6.87
N ASN A 53 0.36 2.67 -6.08
CA ASN A 53 0.10 1.27 -5.77
C ASN A 53 -1.38 1.02 -5.53
N THR A 54 -1.81 -0.24 -5.67
CA THR A 54 -3.10 -0.71 -5.16
C THR A 54 -2.86 -1.77 -4.11
N GLU A 55 -3.72 -1.88 -3.10
CA GLU A 55 -3.68 -2.90 -2.03
C GLU A 55 -4.96 -3.72 -2.10
N SER A 56 -5.12 -4.49 -3.18
CA SER A 56 -6.38 -5.14 -3.52
C SER A 56 -6.57 -6.45 -2.76
N THR A 57 -7.75 -6.63 -2.17
CA THR A 57 -8.15 -7.85 -1.48
C THR A 57 -9.47 -8.36 -2.05
N TYR A 58 -9.58 -9.66 -2.29
CA TYR A 58 -10.84 -10.34 -2.57
C TYR A 58 -11.13 -11.33 -1.44
N ASN A 59 -12.30 -11.21 -0.82
CA ASN A 59 -12.79 -12.17 0.16
C ASN A 59 -13.66 -13.21 -0.56
N TRP A 60 -13.24 -14.46 -0.53
CA TRP A 60 -13.96 -15.56 -1.17
C TRP A 60 -15.21 -15.99 -0.39
N GLU A 61 -15.28 -15.67 0.91
CA GLU A 61 -16.44 -16.00 1.75
C GLU A 61 -17.62 -15.07 1.53
N THR A 62 -17.34 -13.77 1.33
CA THR A 62 -18.38 -12.75 1.08
C THR A 62 -18.52 -12.38 -0.39
N GLU A 63 -17.63 -12.87 -1.24
CA GLU A 63 -17.52 -12.53 -2.67
C GLU A 63 -17.29 -11.02 -2.93
N GLU A 64 -16.65 -10.34 -1.98
CA GLU A 64 -16.44 -8.88 -2.03
C GLU A 64 -15.00 -8.49 -2.37
N TRP A 65 -14.87 -7.39 -3.11
CA TRP A 65 -13.61 -6.75 -3.44
C TRP A 65 -13.34 -5.52 -2.57
N SER A 66 -12.07 -5.31 -2.23
CA SER A 66 -11.57 -4.04 -1.70
C SER A 66 -10.39 -3.59 -2.57
N VAL A 67 -10.55 -2.49 -3.31
CA VAL A 67 -9.58 -2.04 -4.32
C VAL A 67 -9.24 -0.56 -4.13
N PRO A 68 -8.37 -0.23 -3.16
CA PRO A 68 -7.87 1.13 -2.97
C PRO A 68 -6.66 1.40 -3.88
N ILE A 69 -6.75 2.42 -4.73
CA ILE A 69 -5.61 2.98 -5.46
C ILE A 69 -5.00 4.13 -4.65
N ASN A 70 -3.69 4.10 -4.48
CA ASN A 70 -2.93 5.07 -3.69
C ASN A 70 -1.93 5.80 -4.58
N ALA A 71 -1.94 7.13 -4.52
CA ALA A 71 -0.91 7.98 -5.09
C ALA A 71 -0.23 8.76 -3.96
N LEU A 72 1.10 8.71 -3.88
CA LEU A 72 1.88 9.35 -2.82
C LEU A 72 3.07 10.10 -3.41
N VAL A 73 3.25 11.34 -2.98
CA VAL A 73 4.49 12.09 -3.17
C VAL A 73 5.19 12.19 -1.84
N SER A 74 6.49 11.93 -1.80
CA SER A 74 7.30 12.12 -0.60
C SER A 74 8.63 12.78 -0.90
N GLN A 75 9.15 13.51 0.07
CA GLN A 75 10.41 14.23 -0.01
C GLN A 75 11.22 13.99 1.26
N ILE A 76 12.48 13.61 1.10
CA ILE A 76 13.44 13.62 2.20
C ILE A 76 14.11 14.99 2.27
N VAL A 77 14.06 15.62 3.43
CA VAL A 77 14.78 16.87 3.74
C VAL A 77 15.71 16.63 4.92
N LYS A 78 16.82 17.39 5.00
CA LYS A 78 17.68 17.39 6.18
C LYS A 78 17.33 18.61 7.02
N VAL A 79 16.85 18.36 8.24
CA VAL A 79 16.65 19.40 9.25
C VAL A 79 17.84 19.29 10.22
N ASN A 80 18.76 20.26 10.14
CA ASN A 80 20.07 20.19 10.79
C ASN A 80 20.84 18.92 10.37
N LYS A 81 21.00 17.96 11.28
CA LYS A 81 21.69 16.69 11.05
C LYS A 81 20.75 15.49 10.90
N MET A 82 19.45 15.71 11.03
CA MET A 82 18.44 14.65 11.03
C MET A 82 17.68 14.64 9.69
N PRO A 83 17.75 13.55 8.91
CA PRO A 83 16.88 13.38 7.76
C PRO A 83 15.42 13.17 8.21
N VAL A 84 14.50 13.88 7.58
CA VAL A 84 13.06 13.77 7.80
C VAL A 84 12.39 13.56 6.45
N GLN A 85 11.52 12.57 6.35
CA GLN A 85 10.69 12.37 5.17
C GLN A 85 9.30 12.93 5.42
N PHE A 86 8.84 13.80 4.53
CA PHE A 86 7.46 14.23 4.47
C PHE A 86 6.76 13.55 3.30
N GLY A 87 5.50 13.19 3.46
CA GLY A 87 4.70 12.61 2.38
C GLY A 87 3.26 13.12 2.40
N LEU A 88 2.72 13.32 1.21
CA LEU A 88 1.32 13.68 0.98
C LEU A 88 0.77 12.76 -0.11
N GLY A 89 -0.36 12.13 0.18
CA GLY A 89 -0.96 11.18 -0.74
C GLY A 89 -2.48 11.28 -0.77
N ALA A 90 -3.03 10.78 -1.86
CA ALA A 90 -4.45 10.57 -2.07
C ALA A 90 -4.71 9.07 -2.24
N ARG A 91 -5.88 8.64 -1.80
CA ARG A 91 -6.40 7.29 -1.97
C ARG A 91 -7.77 7.39 -2.64
N TYR A 92 -8.06 6.49 -3.55
CA TYR A 92 -9.40 6.34 -4.11
C TYR A 92 -9.82 4.87 -4.04
N TRP A 93 -11.01 4.58 -3.51
CA TRP A 93 -11.58 3.25 -3.50
C TRP A 93 -12.36 3.02 -4.80
N VAL A 94 -11.84 2.13 -5.64
CA VAL A 94 -12.50 1.72 -6.90
C VAL A 94 -13.65 0.76 -6.61
N ASP A 95 -13.43 -0.13 -5.65
CA ASP A 95 -14.43 -1.09 -5.17
C ASP A 95 -14.22 -1.31 -3.67
N THR A 96 -15.32 -1.57 -2.96
CA THR A 96 -15.32 -1.68 -1.51
C THR A 96 -16.46 -2.62 -1.07
N PRO A 97 -16.25 -3.42 0.00
CA PRO A 97 -17.30 -4.23 0.61
C PRO A 97 -18.48 -3.37 1.08
N GLU A 98 -19.62 -4.00 1.34
CA GLU A 98 -20.78 -3.29 1.86
C GLU A 98 -20.46 -2.62 3.22
N GLY A 99 -20.70 -1.31 3.34
CA GLY A 99 -20.32 -0.52 4.52
C GLY A 99 -18.83 -0.19 4.64
N GLY A 100 -18.03 -0.54 3.63
CA GLY A 100 -16.62 -0.18 3.55
C GLY A 100 -16.38 1.29 3.17
N PRO A 101 -15.12 1.77 3.22
CA PRO A 101 -14.78 3.13 2.81
C PRO A 101 -15.00 3.33 1.31
N ASP A 102 -15.53 4.47 0.91
CA ASP A 102 -15.78 4.84 -0.48
C ASP A 102 -15.12 6.17 -0.87
N GLY A 103 -15.04 6.43 -2.17
CA GLY A 103 -14.59 7.72 -2.71
C GLY A 103 -13.12 8.03 -2.44
N TRP A 104 -12.84 9.24 -1.96
CA TRP A 104 -11.48 9.78 -1.81
C TRP A 104 -11.02 9.83 -0.35
N GLY A 105 -9.75 9.50 -0.14
CA GLY A 105 -9.02 9.70 1.12
C GLY A 105 -7.76 10.53 0.92
N ALA A 106 -7.32 11.20 1.99
CA ALA A 106 -6.06 11.94 2.02
C ALA A 106 -5.15 11.39 3.13
N ARG A 107 -3.85 11.43 2.89
CA ARG A 107 -2.84 10.97 3.84
C ARG A 107 -1.69 11.98 3.90
N PHE A 108 -1.39 12.44 5.09
CA PHE A 108 -0.12 13.10 5.40
C PHE A 108 0.73 12.17 6.27
N GLN A 109 2.04 12.14 6.01
CA GLN A 109 2.98 11.36 6.82
C GLN A 109 4.27 12.15 7.05
N MET A 110 4.83 11.96 8.25
CA MET A 110 6.15 12.46 8.62
C MET A 110 6.92 11.32 9.27
N THR A 111 8.10 11.00 8.72
CA THR A 111 8.97 9.93 9.20
C THR A 111 10.32 10.52 9.61
N LEU A 112 10.68 10.34 10.88
CA LEU A 112 12.00 10.70 11.41
C LEU A 112 12.98 9.56 11.13
N LEU A 113 14.10 9.85 10.48
CA LEU A 113 15.13 8.86 10.16
C LEU A 113 16.29 9.02 11.14
N PHE A 114 16.31 8.18 12.17
CA PHE A 114 17.38 8.19 13.17
C PHE A 114 18.61 7.43 12.65
N PRO A 115 19.82 7.99 12.78
CA PRO A 115 21.04 7.22 12.56
C PRO A 115 21.14 6.09 13.59
N LYS A 116 21.81 5.00 13.21
CA LYS A 116 22.19 3.94 14.16
C LYS A 116 23.21 4.44 15.17
#